data_AF-A0A1E5KYI7-F1
#
_entry.id   AF-A0A1E5KYI7-F1
#
_cell.length_a   1.000
_cell.length_b   1.000
_cell.length_c   1.000
_cell.angle_alpha   90.00
_cell.angle_beta   90.00
_cell.angle_gamma   90.00
#
_symmetry.space_group_name_H-M   'P 1'
#
loop_
_entity.id
_entity.type
_entity.pdbx_description
1 polymer ?
#
loop_
_entity_poly.entity_id
_entity_poly.type
_entity_poly.pdbx_seq_one_letter_code
_entity_poly.pdbx_strand_id
1 'polypeptide(L)'
;MANVQKELDDYNKLSNESYQVESNNVQVGDRVVDDKYLVLDTIDTNKDTLKTESIPRKNSMQAMTVAEIKDEYKIEKRLEKVPGYPKSVVKKDITIVYAGTSSFKDWTTDFIEIGMNAKYENGAFSSALDYANEIERKYPKENGFTIGTTGHSLGGAEAIYVAVLLGYNAFTYGAAGSGLSDEQIKQYKGTIVNLFDTTDAVTSGVLTGGRKKIPFLSIGIDNPWWRTAGHSLDQFQVDKKGNYINKYGDIVVYSNLNGGISIEQTLLAQSIVENNIQMRRLDHYGVDKMGGKKEYQRLKKENEWLQTQIDSFTKLNVLRKKLTKSGGGLSGNEQIYLDDSQALTIVKLASSKFDMAMENVVKLYKDAVRELEEMWQEGRSTIQSNCPDLSYGEVLDAMQAMGCTEQTMVTIPSQEFQEKLSLAHRMSSKFSSLTKDITAKIGELVQRDQELARQLA
;
A
#
# COMPACT_ATOMS: atom_id res chain seq x y z
N MET A 1 -11.50 31.40 -15.21
CA MET A 1 -10.83 30.96 -13.97
C MET A 1 -11.30 29.54 -13.70
N ALA A 2 -10.44 28.53 -13.91
CA ALA A 2 -10.82 27.14 -13.72
C ALA A 2 -10.73 26.82 -12.21
N ASN A 3 -11.87 26.49 -11.60
CA ASN A 3 -11.91 25.87 -10.28
C ASN A 3 -11.10 24.58 -10.35
N VAL A 4 -9.89 24.58 -9.79
CA VAL A 4 -9.10 23.36 -9.60
C VAL A 4 -9.71 22.67 -8.39
N GLN A 5 -10.68 21.79 -8.65
CA GLN A 5 -11.25 20.91 -7.64
C GLN A 5 -10.13 20.03 -7.10
N LYS A 6 -9.80 20.18 -5.82
CA LYS A 6 -8.81 19.35 -5.12
C LYS A 6 -9.39 17.94 -5.02
N GLU A 7 -8.94 17.03 -5.86
CA GLU A 7 -9.30 15.60 -5.79
C GLU A 7 -8.36 14.89 -4.80
N LEU A 8 -8.78 13.88 -4.04
CA LEU A 8 -9.66 13.92 -2.87
C LEU A 8 -8.98 13.06 -1.78
N ASP A 9 -9.09 13.48 -0.53
CA ASP A 9 -8.77 12.68 0.67
C ASP A 9 -10.08 12.26 1.35
N ASP A 10 -10.90 11.49 0.61
CA ASP A 10 -12.29 11.19 0.99
C ASP A 10 -12.36 10.40 2.29
N TYR A 11 -11.54 9.35 2.43
CA TYR A 11 -11.59 8.51 3.61
C TYR A 11 -11.18 9.26 4.88
N ASN A 12 -10.23 10.20 4.82
CA ASN A 12 -9.84 11.01 5.98
C ASN A 12 -10.98 11.95 6.37
N LYS A 13 -11.54 12.67 5.40
CA LYS A 13 -12.70 13.53 5.63
C LYS A 13 -13.87 12.74 6.21
N LEU A 14 -14.21 11.59 5.65
CA LEU A 14 -15.25 10.70 6.17
C LEU A 14 -14.93 10.26 7.61
N SER A 15 -13.69 9.83 7.90
CA SER A 15 -13.28 9.48 9.26
C SER A 15 -13.34 10.65 10.24
N ASN A 16 -13.23 11.90 9.77
CA ASN A 16 -13.46 13.08 10.60
C ASN A 16 -14.96 13.35 10.82
N GLU A 17 -15.80 13.17 9.80
CA GLU A 17 -17.26 13.34 9.88
C GLU A 17 -17.92 12.32 10.82
N SER A 18 -17.38 11.10 10.97
CA SER A 18 -18.00 10.09 11.84
C SER A 18 -18.04 10.49 13.33
N TYR A 19 -17.14 11.37 13.80
CA TYR A 19 -17.21 11.93 15.16
C TYR A 19 -18.43 12.83 15.38
N GLN A 20 -19.07 13.31 14.30
CA GLN A 20 -20.25 14.18 14.38
C GLN A 20 -21.56 13.40 14.64
N VAL A 21 -21.53 12.07 14.51
CA VAL A 21 -22.68 11.18 14.77
C VAL A 21 -23.13 11.31 16.23
N GLU A 22 -22.20 11.34 17.19
CA GLU A 22 -22.52 11.49 18.62
C GLU A 22 -23.36 12.74 18.90
N SER A 23 -23.02 13.84 18.22
CA SER A 23 -23.68 15.13 18.36
C SER A 23 -24.95 15.30 17.51
N ASN A 24 -25.36 14.27 16.75
CA ASN A 24 -26.45 14.34 15.76
C ASN A 24 -26.25 15.42 14.68
N ASN A 25 -25.01 15.82 14.43
CA ASN A 25 -24.66 16.78 13.38
C ASN A 25 -24.56 16.13 11.99
N VAL A 26 -24.49 14.79 11.94
CA VAL A 26 -24.56 13.97 10.72
C VAL A 26 -25.68 12.95 10.92
N GLN A 27 -26.61 12.90 9.97
CA GLN A 27 -27.83 12.08 10.02
C GLN A 27 -28.09 11.37 8.68
N VAL A 28 -28.97 10.36 8.71
CA VAL A 28 -29.40 9.64 7.50
C VAL A 28 -30.03 10.59 6.49
N GLY A 29 -29.56 10.54 5.25
CA GLY A 29 -29.99 11.41 4.15
C GLY A 29 -29.13 12.65 3.95
N ASP A 30 -28.23 12.96 4.89
CA ASP A 30 -27.28 14.05 4.74
C ASP A 30 -26.27 13.77 3.62
N ARG A 31 -25.75 14.85 3.06
CA ARG A 31 -24.64 14.82 2.12
C ARG A 31 -23.36 15.24 2.81
N VAL A 32 -22.31 14.45 2.62
CA VAL A 32 -21.01 14.68 3.26
C VAL A 32 -19.89 14.70 2.21
N VAL A 33 -18.77 15.30 2.59
CA VAL A 33 -17.56 15.43 1.75
C VAL A 33 -17.88 16.11 0.42
N ASP A 34 -18.14 17.41 0.48
CA ASP A 34 -18.40 18.25 -0.70
C ASP A 34 -19.59 17.75 -1.55
N ASP A 35 -20.68 17.34 -0.90
CA ASP A 35 -21.89 16.76 -1.49
C ASP A 35 -21.67 15.49 -2.33
N LYS A 36 -20.53 14.81 -2.16
CA LYS A 36 -20.17 13.63 -2.95
C LYS A 36 -20.82 12.35 -2.43
N TYR A 37 -20.97 12.21 -1.11
CA TYR A 37 -21.47 10.99 -0.48
C TYR A 37 -22.81 11.23 0.21
N LEU A 38 -23.70 10.24 0.12
CA LEU A 38 -24.96 10.19 0.87
C LEU A 38 -24.78 9.33 2.12
N VAL A 39 -25.25 9.83 3.26
CA VAL A 39 -25.34 9.05 4.50
C VAL A 39 -26.56 8.14 4.43
N LEU A 40 -26.31 6.83 4.45
CA LEU A 40 -27.30 5.78 4.30
C LEU A 40 -27.85 5.28 5.64
N ASP A 41 -27.02 5.36 6.68
CA ASP A 41 -27.32 4.83 8.01
C ASP A 41 -26.35 5.44 9.04
N THR A 42 -26.77 5.57 10.30
CA THR A 42 -25.96 6.11 11.41
C THR A 42 -26.30 5.36 12.70
N ILE A 43 -25.34 5.23 13.61
CA ILE A 43 -25.55 4.62 14.93
C ILE A 43 -24.61 5.19 15.99
N ASP A 44 -25.14 5.45 17.18
CA ASP A 44 -24.40 5.68 18.43
C ASP A 44 -24.97 4.74 19.50
N THR A 45 -24.26 3.67 19.86
CA THR A 45 -24.75 2.64 20.79
C THR A 45 -24.91 3.12 22.24
N ASN A 46 -24.52 4.35 22.56
CA ASN A 46 -24.85 4.99 23.83
C ASN A 46 -26.30 5.49 23.86
N LYS A 47 -26.91 5.73 22.70
CA LYS A 47 -28.26 6.31 22.55
C LYS A 47 -29.21 5.41 21.76
N ASP A 48 -28.68 4.68 20.79
CA ASP A 48 -29.41 3.84 19.85
C ASP A 48 -29.33 2.35 20.22
N THR A 49 -30.28 1.56 19.70
CA THR A 49 -30.31 0.10 19.88
C THR A 49 -30.00 -0.64 18.58
N LEU A 50 -29.31 -1.78 18.69
CA LEU A 50 -29.09 -2.69 17.55
C LEU A 50 -30.25 -3.70 17.47
N LYS A 51 -31.06 -3.61 16.41
CA LYS A 51 -32.18 -4.52 16.08
C LYS A 51 -33.08 -4.94 17.25
N THR A 52 -32.78 -6.11 17.83
CA THR A 52 -33.62 -6.85 18.79
C THR A 52 -33.38 -6.40 20.22
N GLU A 53 -32.45 -5.47 20.42
CA GLU A 53 -32.13 -4.95 21.74
C GLU A 53 -33.17 -3.92 22.17
N SER A 54 -33.65 -4.10 23.39
CA SER A 54 -34.59 -3.19 24.03
C SER A 54 -33.91 -1.99 24.70
N ILE A 55 -32.60 -2.04 24.91
CA ILE A 55 -31.81 -0.99 25.57
C ILE A 55 -30.47 -0.76 24.84
N PRO A 56 -29.98 0.49 24.78
CA PRO A 56 -28.66 0.77 24.22
C PRO A 56 -27.54 0.06 24.99
N ARG A 57 -26.51 -0.41 24.28
CA ARG A 57 -25.38 -1.15 24.87
C ARG A 57 -24.47 -0.30 25.74
N LYS A 58 -24.44 1.02 25.51
CA LYS A 58 -23.59 1.98 26.24
C LYS A 58 -22.09 1.66 26.18
N ASN A 59 -21.64 1.14 25.04
CA ASN A 59 -20.25 0.75 24.81
C ASN A 59 -19.48 1.73 23.91
N SER A 60 -20.07 2.88 23.60
CA SER A 60 -19.47 3.98 22.84
C SER A 60 -19.06 3.67 21.40
N MET A 61 -19.64 2.65 20.77
CA MET A 61 -19.48 2.46 19.33
C MET A 61 -20.31 3.50 18.58
N GLN A 62 -19.66 4.22 17.67
CA GLN A 62 -20.27 5.23 16.81
C GLN A 62 -19.87 4.97 15.36
N ALA A 63 -20.85 4.97 14.45
CA ALA A 63 -20.58 4.74 13.04
C ALA A 63 -21.58 5.44 12.12
N MET A 64 -21.15 5.67 10.89
CA MET A 64 -22.03 6.02 9.77
C MET A 64 -21.73 5.14 8.57
N THR A 65 -22.74 4.88 7.75
CA THR A 65 -22.62 4.17 6.49
C THR A 65 -22.87 5.13 5.34
N VAL A 66 -21.97 5.19 4.36
CA VAL A 66 -22.04 6.12 3.23
C VAL A 66 -21.88 5.43 1.89
N ALA A 67 -22.38 6.06 0.83
CA ALA A 67 -22.10 5.67 -0.56
C ALA A 67 -22.02 6.89 -1.46
N GLU A 68 -21.19 6.83 -2.51
CA GLU A 68 -21.05 7.93 -3.46
C GLU A 68 -22.37 8.11 -4.24
N ILE A 69 -22.83 9.36 -4.35
CA ILE A 69 -23.99 9.71 -5.18
C ILE A 69 -23.61 9.54 -6.66
N LYS A 70 -24.47 8.87 -7.45
CA LYS A 70 -24.20 8.71 -8.89
C LYS A 70 -24.20 10.07 -9.58
N ASP A 71 -23.41 10.20 -10.64
CA ASP A 71 -23.15 11.49 -11.28
C ASP A 71 -24.44 12.17 -11.78
N GLU A 72 -25.41 11.40 -12.28
CA GLU A 72 -26.70 11.90 -12.75
C GLU A 72 -27.57 12.52 -11.64
N TYR A 73 -27.30 12.21 -10.37
CA TYR A 73 -28.06 12.69 -9.22
C TYR A 73 -27.34 13.78 -8.40
N LYS A 74 -26.10 14.14 -8.75
CA LYS A 74 -25.31 15.13 -7.97
C LYS A 74 -26.00 16.50 -7.89
N ILE A 75 -26.69 16.92 -8.95
CA ILE A 75 -27.43 18.19 -9.01
C ILE A 75 -28.88 18.10 -8.52
N GLU A 76 -29.41 16.90 -8.29
CA GLU A 76 -30.78 16.72 -7.81
C GLU A 76 -30.86 17.22 -6.37
N LYS A 77 -31.79 18.12 -6.05
CA LYS A 77 -31.91 18.67 -4.70
C LYS A 77 -32.69 17.76 -3.76
N ARG A 78 -33.52 16.88 -4.33
CA ARG A 78 -34.50 16.08 -3.59
C ARG A 78 -34.36 14.60 -3.90
N LEU A 79 -33.23 14.02 -3.51
CA LEU A 79 -32.94 12.59 -3.72
C LEU A 79 -34.00 11.69 -3.10
N GLU A 80 -34.59 12.10 -1.97
CA GLU A 80 -35.61 11.35 -1.25
C GLU A 80 -36.88 11.11 -2.07
N LYS A 81 -37.08 11.88 -3.15
CA LYS A 81 -38.21 11.73 -4.07
C LYS A 81 -37.93 10.78 -5.22
N VAL A 82 -36.69 10.35 -5.42
CA VAL A 82 -36.33 9.46 -6.53
C VAL A 82 -36.86 8.05 -6.23
N PRO A 83 -37.61 7.42 -7.16
CA PRO A 83 -38.06 6.05 -6.97
C PRO A 83 -36.91 5.09 -6.65
N GLY A 84 -37.07 4.27 -5.61
CA GLY A 84 -36.04 3.35 -5.14
C GLY A 84 -34.95 3.97 -4.28
N TYR A 85 -35.12 5.21 -3.81
CA TYR A 85 -34.25 5.84 -2.82
C TYR A 85 -34.12 4.98 -1.53
N PRO A 86 -32.94 4.90 -0.90
CA PRO A 86 -31.67 5.53 -1.30
C PRO A 86 -30.87 4.72 -2.33
N LYS A 87 -31.20 3.44 -2.54
CA LYS A 87 -30.40 2.50 -3.34
C LYS A 87 -30.28 2.89 -4.83
N SER A 88 -31.29 3.55 -5.39
CA SER A 88 -31.29 3.93 -6.80
C SER A 88 -30.34 5.08 -7.13
N VAL A 89 -30.02 5.94 -6.16
CA VAL A 89 -29.26 7.19 -6.37
C VAL A 89 -27.78 7.08 -6.02
N VAL A 90 -27.34 5.98 -5.42
CA VAL A 90 -25.95 5.77 -5.00
C VAL A 90 -25.24 4.70 -5.81
N LYS A 91 -23.91 4.80 -5.90
CA LYS A 91 -23.06 3.72 -6.38
C LYS A 91 -23.14 2.54 -5.40
N LYS A 92 -22.81 1.34 -5.89
CA LYS A 92 -22.93 0.10 -5.12
C LYS A 92 -21.73 -0.19 -4.20
N ASP A 93 -20.75 0.70 -4.17
CA ASP A 93 -19.62 0.64 -3.25
C ASP A 93 -19.98 1.39 -1.96
N ILE A 94 -20.26 0.62 -0.90
CA ILE A 94 -20.66 1.11 0.42
C ILE A 94 -19.42 1.18 1.32
N THR A 95 -19.31 2.25 2.11
CA THR A 95 -18.27 2.38 3.14
C THR A 95 -18.91 2.54 4.52
N ILE A 96 -18.54 1.68 5.46
CA ILE A 96 -18.86 1.86 6.88
C ILE A 96 -17.71 2.61 7.54
N VAL A 97 -18.03 3.70 8.22
CA VAL A 97 -17.07 4.61 8.85
C VAL A 97 -17.27 4.58 10.35
N TYR A 98 -16.27 4.05 11.07
CA TYR A 98 -16.29 3.99 12.53
C TYR A 98 -15.56 5.20 13.12
N ALA A 99 -16.13 5.84 14.14
CA ALA A 99 -15.47 6.92 14.86
C ALA A 99 -14.49 6.36 15.91
N GLY A 100 -13.44 7.14 16.21
CA GLY A 100 -12.58 6.85 17.35
C GLY A 100 -13.12 7.47 18.63
N THR A 101 -12.31 7.47 19.70
CA THR A 101 -12.66 8.14 20.95
C THR A 101 -12.26 9.62 20.91
N SER A 102 -13.15 10.50 21.37
CA SER A 102 -12.98 11.97 21.30
C SER A 102 -12.09 12.56 22.42
N SER A 103 -11.70 11.79 23.43
CA SER A 103 -10.93 12.26 24.59
C SER A 103 -9.42 11.99 24.47
N PHE A 104 -8.68 13.03 24.07
CA PHE A 104 -7.22 12.98 23.84
C PHE A 104 -6.36 12.74 25.10
N LYS A 105 -6.88 13.03 26.31
CA LYS A 105 -6.11 12.92 27.58
C LYS A 105 -6.10 11.52 28.21
N ASP A 106 -7.06 10.67 27.86
CA ASP A 106 -7.22 9.35 28.49
C ASP A 106 -6.59 8.22 27.66
N TRP A 107 -6.19 8.46 26.39
CA TRP A 107 -5.87 7.36 25.48
C TRP A 107 -4.75 6.44 25.96
N THR A 108 -3.69 6.94 26.61
CA THR A 108 -2.48 6.11 26.87
C THR A 108 -2.72 5.08 27.96
N THR A 109 -3.62 5.40 28.88
CA THR A 109 -3.99 4.55 30.01
C THR A 109 -5.18 3.67 29.61
N ASP A 110 -6.15 4.26 28.92
CA ASP A 110 -7.37 3.58 28.50
C ASP A 110 -7.17 2.64 27.30
N PHE A 111 -6.19 2.80 26.41
CA PHE A 111 -6.13 1.95 25.21
C PHE A 111 -5.89 0.46 25.50
N ILE A 112 -5.09 0.14 26.52
CA ILE A 112 -4.90 -1.25 26.96
C ILE A 112 -6.16 -1.73 27.68
N GLU A 113 -6.84 -0.88 28.44
CA GLU A 113 -8.01 -1.24 29.25
C GLU A 113 -9.32 -1.29 28.42
N ILE A 114 -9.59 -0.31 27.55
CA ILE A 114 -10.62 -0.30 26.49
C ILE A 114 -10.33 -1.37 25.44
N GLY A 115 -9.08 -1.56 25.01
CA GLY A 115 -8.72 -2.62 24.08
C GLY A 115 -8.90 -4.03 24.65
N MET A 116 -8.92 -4.19 25.98
CA MET A 116 -9.29 -5.43 26.68
C MET A 116 -10.78 -5.49 27.04
N ASN A 117 -11.43 -4.36 27.39
CA ASN A 117 -12.84 -4.27 27.76
C ASN A 117 -13.82 -4.24 26.56
N ALA A 118 -13.44 -3.65 25.44
CA ALA A 118 -14.24 -3.59 24.21
C ALA A 118 -14.32 -4.95 23.47
N LYS A 119 -13.60 -5.97 23.99
CA LYS A 119 -13.57 -7.34 23.47
C LYS A 119 -14.47 -8.31 24.26
N TYR A 120 -15.12 -7.87 25.33
CA TYR A 120 -16.14 -8.67 26.02
C TYR A 120 -17.42 -8.77 25.18
N GLU A 121 -18.31 -9.71 25.52
CA GLU A 121 -19.68 -9.75 24.99
C GLU A 121 -20.32 -8.37 25.16
N ASN A 122 -20.90 -7.81 24.09
CA ASN A 122 -21.44 -6.45 24.00
C ASN A 122 -20.43 -5.30 24.06
N GLY A 123 -19.14 -5.53 23.81
CA GLY A 123 -18.14 -4.48 23.61
C GLY A 123 -18.21 -3.79 22.24
N ALA A 124 -17.49 -2.68 22.06
CA ALA A 124 -17.56 -1.83 20.86
C ALA A 124 -17.24 -2.60 19.56
N PHE A 125 -16.26 -3.51 19.58
CA PHE A 125 -15.92 -4.38 18.44
C PHE A 125 -17.05 -5.35 18.05
N SER A 126 -17.74 -5.91 19.05
CA SER A 126 -18.92 -6.76 18.82
C SER A 126 -20.05 -5.95 18.21
N SER A 127 -20.29 -4.74 18.72
CA SER A 127 -21.24 -3.80 18.12
C SER A 127 -20.89 -3.41 16.69
N ALA A 128 -19.62 -3.15 16.40
CA ALA A 128 -19.15 -2.83 15.06
C ALA A 128 -19.44 -3.97 14.07
N LEU A 129 -19.20 -5.22 14.48
CA LEU A 129 -19.51 -6.42 13.69
C LEU A 129 -21.01 -6.62 13.50
N ASP A 130 -21.81 -6.45 14.54
CA ASP A 130 -23.27 -6.56 14.47
C ASP A 130 -23.87 -5.52 13.54
N TYR A 131 -23.38 -4.28 13.64
CA TYR A 131 -23.75 -3.18 12.75
C TYR A 131 -23.39 -3.50 11.30
N ALA A 132 -22.17 -3.95 11.04
CA ALA A 132 -21.77 -4.34 9.69
C ALA A 132 -22.64 -5.46 9.09
N ASN A 133 -22.97 -6.48 9.89
CA ASN A 133 -23.91 -7.53 9.50
C ASN A 133 -25.34 -6.99 9.23
N GLU A 134 -25.75 -5.90 9.87
CA GLU A 134 -27.00 -5.22 9.53
C GLU A 134 -26.91 -4.49 8.19
N ILE A 135 -25.82 -3.77 7.96
CA ILE A 135 -25.58 -3.08 6.68
C ILE A 135 -25.50 -4.08 5.53
N GLU A 136 -24.82 -5.23 5.68
CA GLU A 136 -24.78 -6.27 4.63
C GLU A 136 -26.16 -6.86 4.34
N ARG A 137 -27.05 -6.99 5.34
CA ARG A 137 -28.45 -7.38 5.08
C ARG A 137 -29.23 -6.30 4.33
N LYS A 138 -28.99 -5.02 4.63
CA LYS A 138 -29.61 -3.89 3.91
C LYS A 138 -29.06 -3.76 2.48
N TYR A 139 -27.78 -4.05 2.27
CA TYR A 139 -27.04 -3.89 1.01
C TYR A 139 -26.27 -5.17 0.65
N PRO A 140 -26.99 -6.24 0.26
CA PRO A 140 -26.40 -7.57 0.10
C PRO A 140 -25.50 -7.68 -1.14
N LYS A 141 -24.42 -8.47 -1.00
CA LYS A 141 -23.45 -8.75 -2.08
C LYS A 141 -24.10 -9.40 -3.30
N GLU A 142 -25.13 -10.22 -3.10
CA GLU A 142 -25.92 -10.86 -4.16
C GLU A 142 -26.61 -9.85 -5.08
N ASN A 143 -26.87 -8.63 -4.58
CA ASN A 143 -27.41 -7.52 -5.37
C ASN A 143 -26.32 -6.64 -6.01
N GLY A 144 -25.06 -7.08 -5.96
CA GLY A 144 -23.90 -6.41 -6.52
C GLY A 144 -23.35 -5.27 -5.67
N PHE A 145 -23.66 -5.23 -4.37
CA PHE A 145 -23.04 -4.28 -3.44
C PHE A 145 -21.67 -4.78 -2.97
N THR A 146 -20.72 -3.87 -2.85
CA THR A 146 -19.45 -4.10 -2.16
C THR A 146 -19.45 -3.28 -0.87
N ILE A 147 -18.80 -3.80 0.17
CA ILE A 147 -18.71 -3.12 1.47
C ILE A 147 -17.24 -3.04 1.85
N GLY A 148 -16.80 -1.83 2.19
CA GLY A 148 -15.51 -1.55 2.79
C GLY A 148 -15.67 -0.83 4.12
N THR A 149 -14.58 -0.75 4.89
CA THR A 149 -14.55 -0.06 6.17
C THR A 149 -13.46 1.01 6.23
N THR A 150 -13.68 2.06 7.00
CA THR A 150 -12.68 3.08 7.32
C THR A 150 -12.87 3.59 8.74
N GLY A 151 -11.85 4.25 9.28
CA GLY A 151 -11.87 4.79 10.62
C GLY A 151 -10.53 5.34 11.06
N HIS A 152 -10.57 6.18 12.10
CA HIS A 152 -9.40 6.74 12.76
C HIS A 152 -9.26 6.15 14.17
N SER A 153 -8.02 5.95 14.65
CA SER A 153 -7.76 5.53 16.04
C SER A 153 -8.49 4.23 16.42
N LEU A 154 -9.31 4.21 17.47
CA LEU A 154 -10.17 3.07 17.84
C LEU A 154 -11.14 2.68 16.71
N GLY A 155 -11.75 3.64 16.02
CA GLY A 155 -12.62 3.34 14.87
C GLY A 155 -11.85 2.69 13.72
N GLY A 156 -10.56 3.01 13.57
CA GLY A 156 -9.67 2.28 12.66
C GLY A 156 -9.45 0.83 13.07
N ALA A 157 -9.35 0.57 14.38
CA ALA A 157 -9.23 -0.79 14.91
C ALA A 157 -10.52 -1.60 14.66
N GLU A 158 -11.69 -1.00 14.90
CA GLU A 158 -13.01 -1.59 14.63
C GLU A 158 -13.19 -1.89 13.13
N ALA A 159 -12.83 -0.93 12.26
CA ALA A 159 -12.87 -1.10 10.81
C ALA A 159 -12.04 -2.30 10.35
N ILE A 160 -10.81 -2.45 10.86
CA ILE A 160 -9.92 -3.58 10.58
C ILE A 160 -10.52 -4.90 11.10
N TYR A 161 -11.04 -4.90 12.34
CA TYR A 161 -11.63 -6.08 12.95
C TYR A 161 -12.80 -6.62 12.11
N VAL A 162 -13.73 -5.74 11.74
CA VAL A 162 -14.87 -6.07 10.88
C VAL A 162 -14.41 -6.55 9.51
N ALA A 163 -13.44 -5.84 8.90
CA ALA A 163 -12.94 -6.21 7.58
C ALA A 163 -12.33 -7.61 7.55
N VAL A 164 -11.55 -7.99 8.57
CA VAL A 164 -10.97 -9.33 8.64
C VAL A 164 -12.04 -10.41 8.78
N LEU A 165 -13.04 -10.21 9.64
CA LEU A 165 -14.07 -11.21 9.91
C LEU A 165 -15.08 -11.38 8.78
N LEU A 166 -15.42 -10.30 8.07
CA LEU A 166 -16.43 -10.33 7.00
C LEU A 166 -15.81 -10.35 5.59
N GLY A 167 -14.47 -10.33 5.50
CA GLY A 167 -13.74 -10.34 4.24
C GLY A 167 -13.85 -9.04 3.43
N TYR A 168 -14.09 -7.91 4.10
CA TYR A 168 -14.13 -6.59 3.45
C TYR A 168 -12.72 -6.03 3.24
N ASN A 169 -12.60 -4.97 2.45
CA ASN A 169 -11.39 -4.14 2.42
C ASN A 169 -11.48 -3.03 3.48
N ALA A 170 -10.34 -2.61 4.03
CA ALA A 170 -10.28 -1.47 4.93
C ALA A 170 -9.22 -0.44 4.52
N PHE A 171 -9.54 0.83 4.72
CA PHE A 171 -8.58 1.93 4.65
C PHE A 171 -8.66 2.73 5.94
N THR A 172 -7.59 2.82 6.74
CA THR A 172 -7.67 3.41 8.09
C THR A 172 -6.54 4.39 8.36
N TYR A 173 -6.72 5.21 9.39
CA TYR A 173 -5.75 6.22 9.82
C TYR A 173 -5.40 6.03 11.29
N GLY A 174 -4.11 5.98 11.61
CA GLY A 174 -3.62 5.80 12.97
C GLY A 174 -4.31 4.62 13.66
N ALA A 175 -4.63 3.54 12.94
CA ALA A 175 -5.49 2.51 13.52
C ALA A 175 -4.82 1.89 14.74
N ALA A 176 -5.59 1.76 15.80
CA ALA A 176 -5.12 1.18 17.03
C ALA A 176 -5.20 -0.37 16.97
N GLY A 177 -4.67 -1.09 17.96
CA GLY A 177 -4.63 -2.55 17.92
C GLY A 177 -6.02 -3.22 17.82
N SER A 178 -6.31 -3.92 16.70
CA SER A 178 -7.61 -4.57 16.45
C SER A 178 -7.87 -5.82 17.29
N GLY A 179 -6.84 -6.41 17.89
CA GLY A 179 -6.97 -7.58 18.77
C GLY A 179 -7.38 -8.89 18.10
N LEU A 180 -7.28 -8.96 16.77
CA LEU A 180 -7.48 -10.19 16.00
C LEU A 180 -6.41 -11.24 16.34
N SER A 181 -6.79 -12.51 16.31
CA SER A 181 -5.86 -13.64 16.44
C SER A 181 -5.10 -13.91 15.14
N ASP A 182 -3.96 -14.58 15.24
CA ASP A 182 -3.16 -14.97 14.07
C ASP A 182 -3.95 -15.87 13.10
N GLU A 183 -4.84 -16.74 13.61
CA GLU A 183 -5.69 -17.61 12.79
C GLU A 183 -6.69 -16.81 11.96
N GLN A 184 -7.34 -15.80 12.55
CA GLN A 184 -8.26 -14.90 11.84
C GLN A 184 -7.52 -14.15 10.73
N ILE A 185 -6.32 -13.66 11.05
CA ILE A 185 -5.45 -12.93 10.11
C ILE A 185 -5.00 -13.83 8.93
N LYS A 186 -4.65 -15.09 9.20
CA LYS A 186 -4.19 -16.04 8.15
C LYS A 186 -5.28 -16.35 7.13
N GLN A 187 -6.55 -16.33 7.54
CA GLN A 187 -7.68 -16.66 6.68
C GLN A 187 -8.16 -15.48 5.83
N TYR A 188 -7.79 -14.25 6.19
CA TYR A 188 -8.21 -13.04 5.49
C TYR A 188 -7.74 -12.99 4.02
N LYS A 189 -8.66 -12.59 3.13
CA LYS A 189 -8.44 -12.50 1.68
C LYS A 189 -8.64 -11.10 1.08
N GLY A 190 -9.08 -10.13 1.88
CA GLY A 190 -9.23 -8.74 1.44
C GLY A 190 -7.91 -7.97 1.49
N THR A 191 -7.99 -6.64 1.42
CA THR A 191 -6.87 -5.72 1.64
C THR A 191 -7.18 -4.73 2.75
N ILE A 192 -6.24 -4.61 3.68
CA ILE A 192 -6.21 -3.57 4.72
C ILE A 192 -5.06 -2.64 4.42
N VAL A 193 -5.34 -1.35 4.38
CA VAL A 193 -4.32 -0.30 4.32
C VAL A 193 -4.47 0.62 5.51
N ASN A 194 -3.40 0.81 6.27
CA ASN A 194 -3.37 1.72 7.42
C ASN A 194 -2.31 2.80 7.21
N LEU A 195 -2.71 4.07 7.20
CA LEU A 195 -1.79 5.19 7.19
C LEU A 195 -1.56 5.69 8.62
N PHE A 196 -0.32 5.94 8.99
CA PHE A 196 -0.01 6.47 10.32
C PHE A 196 1.14 7.47 10.25
N ASP A 197 1.22 8.38 11.22
CA ASP A 197 2.40 9.22 11.33
C ASP A 197 3.56 8.40 11.90
N THR A 198 4.78 8.58 11.40
CA THR A 198 5.96 7.84 11.89
C THR A 198 6.27 8.02 13.37
N THR A 199 5.67 9.01 14.02
CA THR A 199 5.82 9.31 15.44
C THR A 199 4.57 8.99 16.27
N ASP A 200 3.53 8.45 15.63
CA ASP A 200 2.26 8.06 16.24
C ASP A 200 2.47 7.01 17.35
N ALA A 201 2.25 7.42 18.60
CA ALA A 201 2.43 6.56 19.77
C ALA A 201 1.31 5.52 19.97
N VAL A 202 0.16 5.65 19.29
CA VAL A 202 -1.01 4.76 19.45
C VAL A 202 -0.89 3.53 18.57
N THR A 203 -0.27 3.68 17.40
CA THR A 203 -0.08 2.56 16.46
C THR A 203 0.79 1.47 17.08
N SER A 204 0.13 0.53 17.76
CA SER A 204 0.76 -0.54 18.52
C SER A 204 0.05 -1.86 18.22
N GLY A 205 0.77 -2.77 17.56
CA GLY A 205 0.27 -4.12 17.24
C GLY A 205 0.89 -4.72 15.97
N VAL A 206 0.89 -6.05 15.90
CA VAL A 206 1.44 -6.86 14.77
C VAL A 206 0.77 -6.55 13.42
N LEU A 207 -0.45 -5.98 13.44
CA LEU A 207 -1.21 -5.57 12.25
C LEU A 207 -1.12 -4.07 11.94
N THR A 208 -1.18 -3.22 12.96
CA THR A 208 -1.28 -1.75 12.79
C THR A 208 0.07 -1.04 12.82
N GLY A 209 1.05 -1.59 13.55
CA GLY A 209 2.43 -1.11 13.59
C GLY A 209 3.40 -1.79 12.62
N GLY A 210 3.00 -2.84 11.89
CA GLY A 210 4.00 -3.52 11.06
C GLY A 210 3.56 -4.70 10.21
N ARG A 211 3.06 -4.42 9.00
CA ARG A 211 3.34 -5.21 7.80
C ARG A 211 3.46 -4.26 6.61
N LYS A 212 4.61 -4.22 5.92
CA LYS A 212 4.80 -3.46 4.66
C LYS A 212 4.32 -4.27 3.44
N LYS A 213 3.28 -5.11 3.60
CA LYS A 213 2.88 -6.10 2.56
C LYS A 213 1.41 -6.48 2.61
N ILE A 214 0.81 -6.66 1.44
CA ILE A 214 -0.54 -7.20 1.27
C ILE A 214 -0.63 -8.60 1.95
N PRO A 215 -1.75 -8.95 2.60
CA PRO A 215 -3.02 -8.21 2.68
C PRO A 215 -3.10 -7.10 3.74
N PHE A 216 -2.03 -6.83 4.50
CA PHE A 216 -2.01 -5.81 5.55
C PHE A 216 -0.90 -4.80 5.28
N LEU A 217 -1.21 -3.71 4.59
CA LEU A 217 -0.25 -2.69 4.20
C LEU A 217 -0.31 -1.49 5.15
N SER A 218 0.60 -1.44 6.11
CA SER A 218 0.75 -0.28 7.01
C SER A 218 1.87 0.64 6.51
N ILE A 219 1.56 1.93 6.39
CA ILE A 219 2.43 2.93 5.77
C ILE A 219 2.62 4.11 6.72
N GLY A 220 3.87 4.30 7.14
CA GLY A 220 4.27 5.46 7.94
C GLY A 220 4.53 6.67 7.07
N ILE A 221 3.94 7.81 7.41
CA ILE A 221 4.16 9.11 6.77
C ILE A 221 4.85 10.02 7.78
N ASP A 222 6.00 10.57 7.40
CA ASP A 222 6.75 11.52 8.24
C ASP A 222 6.20 12.92 8.00
N ASN A 223 5.36 13.45 8.90
CA ASN A 223 4.73 14.76 8.74
C ASN A 223 5.49 15.88 9.48
N PRO A 224 5.45 17.13 8.98
CA PRO A 224 6.09 18.26 9.65
C PRO A 224 5.23 18.76 10.81
N TRP A 225 5.83 18.92 12.00
CA TRP A 225 5.26 19.60 13.19
C TRP A 225 3.84 19.17 13.57
N TRP A 226 3.67 18.32 14.59
CA TRP A 226 2.33 18.04 15.11
C TRP A 226 2.20 18.29 16.61
N ARG A 227 0.95 18.52 17.02
CA ARG A 227 0.56 19.01 18.35
C ARG A 227 0.14 17.89 19.32
N THR A 228 -0.08 16.66 18.81
CA THR A 228 -0.86 15.56 19.41
C THR A 228 -0.23 14.17 19.22
N ALA A 229 0.94 13.89 19.78
CA ALA A 229 1.68 12.61 19.67
C ALA A 229 1.76 11.94 18.26
N GLY A 230 1.49 12.65 17.15
CA GLY A 230 1.42 12.12 15.79
C GLY A 230 0.11 11.39 15.45
N HIS A 231 -1.00 11.66 16.14
CA HIS A 231 -2.22 10.86 16.03
C HIS A 231 -3.47 11.68 15.68
N SER A 232 -3.34 12.56 14.70
CA SER A 232 -4.45 13.40 14.26
C SER A 232 -4.68 13.24 12.77
N LEU A 233 -5.93 13.32 12.34
CA LEU A 233 -6.31 13.21 10.94
C LEU A 233 -5.77 14.38 10.09
N ASP A 234 -5.61 15.57 10.69
CA ASP A 234 -5.14 16.78 10.00
C ASP A 234 -3.65 16.75 9.60
N GLN A 235 -2.88 15.79 10.11
CA GLN A 235 -1.47 15.64 9.78
C GLN A 235 -1.24 15.04 8.38
N PHE A 236 -2.21 14.29 7.84
CA PHE A 236 -2.09 13.63 6.55
C PHE A 236 -2.35 14.63 5.42
N GLN A 237 -1.27 15.10 4.80
CA GLN A 237 -1.36 16.06 3.71
C GLN A 237 -1.40 15.38 2.35
N VAL A 238 -2.22 15.93 1.45
CA VAL A 238 -2.31 15.50 0.06
C VAL A 238 -1.90 16.59 -0.92
N ASP A 239 -1.28 16.18 -2.04
CA ASP A 239 -0.96 17.04 -3.17
C ASP A 239 -2.22 17.42 -3.97
N LYS A 240 -2.05 18.14 -5.10
CA LYS A 240 -3.17 18.58 -5.96
C LYS A 240 -3.92 17.43 -6.64
N LYS A 241 -3.35 16.22 -6.67
CA LYS A 241 -3.91 15.01 -7.28
C LYS A 241 -4.46 14.04 -6.22
N GLY A 242 -4.40 14.39 -4.93
CA GLY A 242 -4.88 13.56 -3.83
C GLY A 242 -3.87 12.53 -3.37
N ASN A 243 -2.61 12.63 -3.79
CA ASN A 243 -1.56 11.74 -3.30
C ASN A 243 -1.07 12.21 -1.94
N TYR A 244 -0.88 11.29 -0.99
CA TYR A 244 -0.34 11.64 0.32
C TYR A 244 1.16 11.90 0.22
N ILE A 245 1.60 12.98 0.85
CA ILE A 245 3.00 13.43 0.81
C ILE A 245 3.59 13.48 2.22
N ASN A 246 4.88 13.20 2.34
CA ASN A 246 5.62 13.43 3.57
C ASN A 246 6.06 14.90 3.70
N LYS A 247 6.72 15.25 4.81
CA LYS A 247 7.25 16.59 5.09
C LYS A 247 8.29 17.11 4.09
N TYR A 248 8.88 16.21 3.29
CA TYR A 248 9.83 16.56 2.23
C TYR A 248 9.13 16.76 0.87
N GLY A 249 7.81 16.53 0.79
CA GLY A 249 7.04 16.57 -0.45
C GLY A 249 7.17 15.29 -1.30
N ASP A 250 7.80 14.23 -0.79
CA ASP A 250 7.82 12.95 -1.48
C ASP A 250 6.41 12.34 -1.41
N ILE A 251 5.91 11.83 -2.54
CA ILE A 251 4.65 11.08 -2.57
C ILE A 251 4.87 9.72 -1.89
N VAL A 252 4.10 9.46 -0.83
CA VAL A 252 4.17 8.23 -0.04
C VAL A 252 3.07 7.25 -0.44
N VAL A 253 1.88 7.78 -0.78
CA VAL A 253 0.70 7.00 -1.17
C VAL A 253 0.05 7.65 -2.38
N TYR A 254 -0.18 6.86 -3.42
CA TYR A 254 -0.80 7.32 -4.65
C TYR A 254 -2.31 7.15 -4.60
N SER A 255 -3.05 8.18 -5.00
CA SER A 255 -4.49 8.08 -5.24
C SER A 255 -4.76 7.26 -6.50
N ASN A 256 -5.88 6.52 -6.50
CA ASN A 256 -6.41 5.93 -7.74
C ASN A 256 -7.22 6.94 -8.59
N LEU A 257 -7.26 8.22 -8.17
CA LEU A 257 -8.00 9.33 -8.78
C LEU A 257 -9.53 9.23 -8.69
N ASN A 258 -10.03 8.25 -7.93
CA ASN A 258 -11.45 7.97 -7.71
C ASN A 258 -11.81 7.99 -6.20
N GLY A 259 -11.00 8.61 -5.35
CA GLY A 259 -11.23 8.71 -3.90
C GLY A 259 -10.65 7.55 -3.08
N GLY A 260 -10.02 6.57 -3.72
CA GLY A 260 -9.24 5.51 -3.07
C GLY A 260 -7.76 5.61 -3.41
N ILE A 261 -7.01 4.53 -3.15
CA ILE A 261 -5.57 4.45 -3.41
C ILE A 261 -5.22 3.48 -4.53
N SER A 262 -4.10 3.73 -5.20
CA SER A 262 -3.46 2.76 -6.09
C SER A 262 -2.36 2.03 -5.33
N ILE A 263 -2.60 0.75 -5.03
CA ILE A 263 -1.70 -0.07 -4.21
C ILE A 263 -0.36 -0.27 -4.93
N GLU A 264 -0.38 -0.55 -6.23
CA GLU A 264 0.82 -0.80 -7.04
C GLU A 264 1.72 0.43 -7.08
N GLN A 265 1.14 1.60 -7.38
CA GLN A 265 1.88 2.86 -7.38
C GLN A 265 2.42 3.18 -5.98
N THR A 266 1.62 2.91 -4.94
CA THR A 266 2.02 3.13 -3.55
C THR A 266 3.20 2.25 -3.15
N LEU A 267 3.19 0.96 -3.50
CA LEU A 267 4.31 0.06 -3.21
C LEU A 267 5.60 0.50 -3.92
N LEU A 268 5.51 0.99 -5.16
CA LEU A 268 6.66 1.57 -5.87
C LEU A 268 7.14 2.87 -5.24
N ALA A 269 6.21 3.72 -4.79
CA ALA A 269 6.51 4.97 -4.11
C ALA A 269 7.30 4.74 -2.83
N GLN A 270 7.00 3.69 -2.07
CA GLN A 270 7.76 3.33 -0.87
C GLN A 270 9.26 3.13 -1.17
N SER A 271 9.60 2.48 -2.29
CA SER A 271 11.00 2.33 -2.71
C SER A 271 11.63 3.68 -3.07
N ILE A 272 10.90 4.58 -3.74
CA ILE A 272 11.39 5.94 -4.04
C ILE A 272 11.65 6.71 -2.74
N VAL A 273 10.75 6.64 -1.76
CA VAL A 273 10.89 7.31 -0.46
C VAL A 273 12.12 6.77 0.28
N GLU A 274 12.32 5.45 0.32
CA GLU A 274 13.50 4.82 0.92
C GLU A 274 14.80 5.27 0.24
N ASN A 275 14.81 5.30 -1.10
CA ASN A 275 15.94 5.81 -1.88
C ASN A 275 16.20 7.29 -1.61
N ASN A 276 15.16 8.13 -1.55
CA ASN A 276 15.29 9.56 -1.26
C ASN A 276 15.84 9.80 0.15
N ILE A 277 15.46 8.99 1.15
CA ILE A 277 16.04 9.05 2.50
C ILE A 277 17.55 8.75 2.46
N GLN A 278 17.97 7.72 1.72
CA GLN A 278 19.38 7.38 1.56
C GLN A 278 20.15 8.47 0.81
N MET A 279 19.60 9.00 -0.28
CA MET A 279 20.18 10.10 -1.04
C MET A 279 20.39 11.35 -0.17
N ARG A 280 19.37 11.76 0.61
CA ARG A 280 19.48 12.87 1.58
C ARG A 280 20.57 12.64 2.62
N ARG A 281 20.73 11.40 3.12
CA ARG A 281 21.81 11.04 4.05
C ARG A 281 23.18 11.18 3.39
N LEU A 282 23.32 10.69 2.16
CA LEU A 282 24.57 10.81 1.40
C LEU A 282 24.92 12.28 1.16
N ASP A 283 23.95 13.11 0.76
CA ASP A 283 24.15 14.55 0.52
C ASP A 283 24.72 15.26 1.76
N HIS A 284 24.32 14.82 2.96
CA HIS A 284 24.78 15.42 4.20
C HIS A 284 26.13 14.86 4.71
N TYR A 285 26.42 13.56 4.51
CA TYR A 285 27.52 12.89 5.21
C TYR A 285 28.55 12.17 4.31
N GLY A 286 28.37 12.09 2.99
CA GLY A 286 29.20 11.16 2.21
C GLY A 286 29.21 11.22 0.69
N VAL A 287 28.50 12.14 0.02
CA VAL A 287 28.52 12.22 -1.46
C VAL A 287 29.92 12.44 -2.02
N ASP A 288 30.77 13.22 -1.34
CA ASP A 288 32.12 13.56 -1.82
C ASP A 288 33.10 12.37 -1.80
N LYS A 289 32.75 11.27 -1.12
CA LYS A 289 33.54 10.03 -1.15
C LYS A 289 33.23 9.27 -2.44
N MET A 290 34.25 8.69 -3.11
CA MET A 290 34.07 7.96 -4.38
C MET A 290 32.96 6.89 -4.32
N GLY A 291 32.85 6.16 -3.20
CA GLY A 291 31.77 5.20 -2.97
C GLY A 291 30.39 5.84 -2.83
N GLY A 292 30.28 6.98 -2.15
CA GLY A 292 29.02 7.71 -1.97
C GLY A 292 28.49 8.31 -3.27
N LYS A 293 29.38 8.83 -4.13
CA LYS A 293 28.98 9.33 -5.46
C LYS A 293 28.42 8.22 -6.36
N LYS A 294 29.05 7.04 -6.37
CA LYS A 294 28.56 5.88 -7.14
C LYS A 294 27.18 5.43 -6.64
N GLU A 295 27.02 5.36 -5.32
CA GLU A 295 25.75 4.98 -4.68
C GLU A 295 24.63 5.96 -4.99
N TYR A 296 24.89 7.26 -4.86
CA TYR A 296 23.90 8.31 -5.16
C TYR A 296 23.39 8.23 -6.61
N GLN A 297 24.31 8.05 -7.57
CA GLN A 297 23.94 7.92 -8.98
C GLN A 297 23.13 6.64 -9.27
N ARG A 298 23.41 5.56 -8.53
CA ARG A 298 22.63 4.33 -8.61
C ARG A 298 21.19 4.54 -8.14
N LEU A 299 21.03 5.11 -6.94
CA LEU A 299 19.71 5.41 -6.36
C LEU A 299 18.90 6.37 -7.24
N LYS A 300 19.55 7.39 -7.81
CA LYS A 300 18.91 8.32 -8.74
C LYS A 300 18.36 7.61 -9.99
N LYS A 301 19.16 6.76 -10.63
CA LYS A 301 18.73 5.97 -11.80
C LYS A 301 17.58 5.02 -11.45
N GLU A 302 17.64 4.39 -10.28
CA GLU A 302 16.55 3.54 -9.81
C GLU A 302 15.26 4.34 -9.61
N ASN A 303 15.33 5.55 -9.05
CA ASN A 303 14.17 6.42 -8.89
C ASN A 303 13.56 6.86 -10.22
N GLU A 304 14.38 7.24 -11.20
CA GLU A 304 13.93 7.57 -12.56
C GLU A 304 13.20 6.37 -13.22
N TRP A 305 13.75 5.17 -13.04
CA TRP A 305 13.13 3.94 -13.52
C TRP A 305 11.81 3.62 -12.79
N LEU A 306 11.78 3.72 -11.45
CA LEU A 306 10.58 3.51 -10.63
C LEU A 306 9.47 4.49 -11.03
N GLN A 307 9.81 5.76 -11.26
CA GLN A 307 8.88 6.78 -11.71
C GLN A 307 8.26 6.43 -13.07
N THR A 308 9.05 5.88 -14.00
CA THR A 308 8.54 5.42 -15.30
C THR A 308 7.48 4.31 -15.16
N GLN A 309 7.66 3.42 -14.17
CA GLN A 309 6.66 2.38 -13.86
C GLN A 309 5.40 2.98 -13.24
N ILE A 310 5.55 3.90 -12.29
CA ILE A 310 4.43 4.64 -11.67
C ILE A 310 3.61 5.41 -12.72
N ASP A 311 4.28 6.02 -13.70
CA ASP A 311 3.61 6.76 -14.78
C ASP A 311 2.76 5.84 -15.68
N SER A 312 3.18 4.58 -15.83
CA SER A 312 2.40 3.58 -16.58
C SER A 312 1.08 3.25 -15.87
N PHE A 313 1.10 3.05 -14.55
CA PHE A 313 -0.12 2.90 -13.76
C PHE A 313 -0.96 4.17 -13.71
N THR A 314 -0.33 5.36 -13.67
CA THR A 314 -1.05 6.65 -13.73
C THR A 314 -1.90 6.74 -14.99
N LYS A 315 -1.37 6.31 -16.15
CA LYS A 315 -2.12 6.29 -17.42
C LYS A 315 -3.36 5.39 -17.33
N LEU A 316 -3.24 4.22 -16.69
CA LEU A 316 -4.36 3.30 -16.47
C LEU A 316 -5.42 3.91 -15.55
N ASN A 317 -5.02 4.54 -14.44
CA ASN A 317 -5.95 5.20 -13.53
C ASN A 317 -6.68 6.38 -14.19
N VAL A 318 -5.98 7.17 -15.01
CA VAL A 318 -6.61 8.24 -15.81
C VAL A 318 -7.60 7.66 -16.82
N LEU A 319 -7.27 6.55 -17.47
CA LEU A 319 -8.19 5.87 -18.40
C LEU A 319 -9.42 5.35 -17.67
N ARG A 320 -9.24 4.61 -16.56
CA ARG A 320 -10.32 4.11 -15.70
C ARG A 320 -11.29 5.23 -15.34
N LYS A 321 -10.77 6.35 -14.84
CA LYS A 321 -11.57 7.51 -14.48
C LYS A 321 -12.35 8.11 -15.65
N LYS A 322 -11.76 8.17 -16.85
CA LYS A 322 -12.46 8.64 -18.05
C LYS A 322 -13.63 7.72 -18.43
N LEU A 323 -13.41 6.41 -18.39
CA LEU A 323 -14.44 5.40 -18.68
C LEU A 323 -15.53 5.38 -17.61
N THR A 324 -15.20 5.68 -16.35
CA THR A 324 -16.22 5.81 -15.29
C THR A 324 -17.12 7.04 -15.47
N LYS A 325 -16.60 8.12 -16.08
CA LYS A 325 -17.36 9.38 -16.30
C LYS A 325 -18.38 9.31 -17.44
N SER A 326 -18.39 8.29 -18.28
CA SER A 326 -19.36 8.14 -19.38
C SER A 326 -20.78 7.73 -18.96
N GLY A 327 -21.11 7.82 -17.66
CA GLY A 327 -22.50 7.91 -17.18
C GLY A 327 -23.17 6.59 -16.75
N GLY A 328 -22.41 5.51 -16.57
CA GLY A 328 -22.97 4.22 -16.12
C GLY A 328 -22.07 3.37 -15.23
N GLY A 329 -20.90 3.88 -14.82
CA GLY A 329 -19.81 3.03 -14.32
C GLY A 329 -19.06 2.34 -15.46
N LEU A 330 -18.11 1.46 -15.13
CA LEU A 330 -17.42 0.65 -16.13
C LEU A 330 -18.35 -0.43 -16.65
N SER A 331 -18.43 -0.61 -17.97
CA SER A 331 -18.99 -1.83 -18.55
C SER A 331 -18.12 -3.05 -18.18
N GLY A 332 -18.70 -4.25 -18.25
CA GLY A 332 -17.96 -5.49 -17.99
C GLY A 332 -16.70 -5.61 -18.85
N ASN A 333 -16.77 -5.21 -20.12
CA ASN A 333 -15.63 -5.26 -21.04
C ASN A 333 -14.55 -4.21 -20.70
N GLU A 334 -14.95 -3.00 -20.30
CA GLU A 334 -14.00 -1.97 -19.85
C GLU A 334 -13.29 -2.39 -18.56
N GLN A 335 -14.01 -3.04 -17.64
CA GLN A 335 -13.44 -3.57 -16.42
C GLN A 335 -12.39 -4.65 -16.72
N ILE A 336 -12.73 -5.66 -17.54
CA ILE A 336 -11.80 -6.73 -17.93
C ILE A 336 -10.56 -6.14 -18.61
N TYR A 337 -10.74 -5.22 -19.58
CA TYR A 337 -9.62 -4.59 -20.28
C TYR A 337 -8.68 -3.84 -19.32
N LEU A 338 -9.22 -3.09 -18.36
CA LEU A 338 -8.42 -2.36 -17.38
C LEU A 338 -7.68 -3.30 -16.44
N ASP A 339 -8.34 -4.36 -15.98
CA ASP A 339 -7.78 -5.35 -15.06
C ASP A 339 -6.65 -6.14 -15.74
N ASP A 340 -6.86 -6.57 -17.00
CA ASP A 340 -5.84 -7.22 -17.82
C ASP A 340 -4.66 -6.29 -18.12
N SER A 341 -4.93 -5.02 -18.46
CA SER A 341 -3.88 -4.02 -18.68
C SER A 341 -3.07 -3.74 -17.42
N GLN A 342 -3.71 -3.73 -16.26
CA GLN A 342 -3.06 -3.58 -14.95
C GLN A 342 -2.22 -4.82 -14.62
N ALA A 343 -2.76 -6.04 -14.81
CA ALA A 343 -2.04 -7.29 -14.62
C ALA A 343 -0.80 -7.38 -15.53
N LEU A 344 -0.94 -6.99 -16.81
CA LEU A 344 0.18 -6.92 -17.74
C LEU A 344 1.27 -5.94 -17.26
N THR A 345 0.87 -4.80 -16.70
CA THR A 345 1.82 -3.80 -16.16
C THR A 345 2.56 -4.36 -14.95
N ILE A 346 1.87 -5.08 -14.06
CA ILE A 346 2.48 -5.75 -12.89
C ILE A 346 3.50 -6.81 -13.33
N VAL A 347 3.16 -7.63 -14.34
CA VAL A 347 4.05 -8.68 -14.87
C VAL A 347 5.32 -8.07 -15.48
N LYS A 348 5.17 -7.00 -16.28
CA LYS A 348 6.30 -6.26 -16.86
C LYS A 348 7.19 -5.65 -15.78
N LEU A 349 6.59 -5.05 -14.75
CA LEU A 349 7.30 -4.50 -13.60
C LEU A 349 8.12 -5.59 -12.88
N ALA A 350 7.50 -6.72 -12.57
CA ALA A 350 8.15 -7.83 -11.88
C ALA A 350 9.35 -8.37 -12.67
N SER A 351 9.21 -8.53 -13.99
CA SER A 351 10.31 -8.91 -14.88
C SER A 351 11.45 -7.91 -14.85
N SER A 352 11.15 -6.61 -14.99
CA SER A 352 12.21 -5.62 -15.03
C SER A 352 12.92 -5.46 -13.66
N LYS A 353 12.22 -5.62 -12.52
CA LYS A 353 12.88 -5.70 -11.20
C LYS A 353 13.75 -6.96 -11.06
N PHE A 354 13.25 -8.10 -11.53
CA PHE A 354 14.01 -9.35 -11.49
C PHE A 354 15.29 -9.25 -12.34
N ASP A 355 15.19 -8.69 -13.54
CA ASP A 355 16.34 -8.49 -14.44
C ASP A 355 17.38 -7.57 -13.79
N MET A 356 16.96 -6.45 -13.17
CA MET A 356 17.86 -5.54 -12.45
C MET A 356 18.56 -6.22 -11.26
N ALA A 357 17.81 -6.98 -10.46
CA ALA A 357 18.39 -7.73 -9.34
C ALA A 357 19.40 -8.77 -9.84
N MET A 358 19.09 -9.44 -10.94
CA MET A 358 19.98 -10.44 -11.53
C MET A 358 21.25 -9.81 -12.13
N GLU A 359 21.13 -8.66 -12.77
CA GLU A 359 22.29 -7.92 -13.31
C GLU A 359 23.26 -7.54 -12.19
N ASN A 360 22.74 -7.10 -11.04
CA ASN A 360 23.56 -6.83 -9.85
C ASN A 360 24.24 -8.09 -9.30
N VAL A 361 23.54 -9.23 -9.23
CA VAL A 361 24.12 -10.51 -8.79
C VAL A 361 25.22 -10.97 -9.74
N VAL A 362 24.97 -10.89 -11.05
CA VAL A 362 25.95 -11.25 -12.09
C VAL A 362 27.18 -10.36 -11.99
N LYS A 363 27.00 -9.06 -11.80
CA LYS A 363 28.09 -8.12 -11.63
C LYS A 363 28.92 -8.44 -10.38
N LEU A 364 28.27 -8.68 -9.23
CA LEU A 364 28.94 -9.00 -7.97
C LEU A 364 29.86 -10.22 -8.10
N TYR A 365 29.36 -11.32 -8.68
CA TYR A 365 30.20 -12.52 -8.85
C TYR A 365 31.32 -12.31 -9.88
N LYS A 366 31.09 -11.55 -10.95
CA LYS A 366 32.15 -11.20 -11.91
C LYS A 366 33.24 -10.34 -11.28
N ASP A 367 32.85 -9.35 -10.48
CA ASP A 367 33.79 -8.49 -9.74
C ASP A 367 34.58 -9.33 -8.73
N ALA A 368 33.92 -10.25 -8.00
CA ALA A 368 34.60 -11.14 -7.07
C ALA A 368 35.63 -12.06 -7.75
N VAL A 369 35.32 -12.65 -8.91
CA VAL A 369 36.30 -13.45 -9.67
C VAL A 369 37.50 -12.60 -10.08
N ARG A 370 37.25 -11.39 -10.57
CA ARG A 370 38.32 -10.46 -10.95
C ARG A 370 39.17 -10.04 -9.76
N GLU A 371 38.55 -9.76 -8.60
CA GLU A 371 39.26 -9.40 -7.37
C GLU A 371 40.16 -10.55 -6.88
N LEU A 372 39.75 -11.82 -7.03
CA LEU A 372 40.61 -12.97 -6.72
C LEU A 372 41.84 -13.02 -7.62
N GLU A 373 41.67 -12.79 -8.93
CA GLU A 373 42.78 -12.75 -9.89
C GLU A 373 43.73 -11.57 -9.60
N GLU A 374 43.18 -10.39 -9.34
CA GLU A 374 43.94 -9.17 -8.99
C GLU A 374 44.74 -9.39 -7.70
N MET A 375 44.12 -9.90 -6.63
CA MET A 375 44.80 -10.20 -5.36
C MET A 375 45.95 -11.21 -5.51
N TRP A 376 45.76 -12.24 -6.35
CA TRP A 376 46.81 -13.21 -6.64
C TRP A 376 48.02 -12.58 -7.33
N GLN A 377 47.77 -11.75 -8.35
CA GLN A 377 48.83 -11.04 -9.07
C GLN A 377 49.54 -10.00 -8.19
N GLU A 378 48.80 -9.23 -7.41
CA GLU A 378 49.35 -8.24 -6.48
C GLU A 378 50.20 -8.89 -5.38
N GLY A 379 49.72 -9.99 -4.78
CA GLY A 379 50.46 -10.73 -3.77
C GLY A 379 51.80 -11.24 -4.31
N ARG A 380 51.78 -11.82 -5.51
CA ARG A 380 53.00 -12.27 -6.21
C ARG A 380 53.95 -11.12 -6.53
N SER A 381 53.43 -10.04 -7.10
CA SER A 381 54.24 -8.87 -7.46
C SER A 381 54.88 -8.23 -6.23
N THR A 382 54.17 -8.20 -5.11
CA THR A 382 54.67 -7.69 -3.82
C THR A 382 55.81 -8.55 -3.30
N ILE A 383 55.69 -9.88 -3.34
CA ILE A 383 56.77 -10.79 -2.91
C ILE A 383 57.99 -10.61 -3.80
N GLN A 384 57.82 -10.61 -5.13
CA GLN A 384 58.93 -10.43 -6.07
C GLN A 384 59.64 -9.09 -5.89
N SER A 385 58.89 -8.01 -5.61
CA SER A 385 59.47 -6.67 -5.42
C SER A 385 60.28 -6.58 -4.13
N ASN A 386 59.88 -7.26 -3.06
CA ASN A 386 60.61 -7.28 -1.79
C ASN A 386 61.75 -8.29 -1.77
N CYS A 387 61.67 -9.34 -2.59
CA CYS A 387 62.66 -10.42 -2.68
C CYS A 387 63.10 -10.62 -4.15
N PRO A 388 63.80 -9.65 -4.76
CA PRO A 388 64.10 -9.65 -6.19
C PRO A 388 65.00 -10.81 -6.65
N ASP A 389 65.78 -11.39 -5.72
CA ASP A 389 66.70 -12.50 -5.99
C ASP A 389 65.99 -13.86 -6.08
N LEU A 390 64.71 -13.96 -5.66
CA LEU A 390 63.94 -15.19 -5.80
C LEU A 390 63.45 -15.37 -7.23
N SER A 391 63.63 -16.57 -7.76
CA SER A 391 63.03 -16.99 -9.00
C SER A 391 61.52 -17.17 -8.87
N TYR A 392 60.83 -17.21 -10.02
CA TYR A 392 59.39 -17.43 -10.09
C TYR A 392 58.93 -18.69 -9.32
N GLY A 393 59.69 -19.78 -9.42
CA GLY A 393 59.40 -21.03 -8.71
C GLY A 393 59.55 -20.91 -7.20
N GLU A 394 60.62 -20.25 -6.73
CA GLU A 394 60.87 -20.06 -5.29
C GLU A 394 59.81 -19.17 -4.63
N VAL A 395 59.27 -18.18 -5.35
CA VAL A 395 58.12 -17.40 -4.90
C VAL A 395 56.88 -18.27 -4.72
N LEU A 396 56.58 -19.15 -5.68
CA LEU A 396 55.43 -20.06 -5.59
C LEU A 396 55.59 -21.08 -4.46
N ASP A 397 56.78 -21.64 -4.27
CA ASP A 397 57.08 -22.58 -3.19
C ASP A 397 56.90 -21.93 -1.81
N ALA A 398 57.38 -20.69 -1.65
CA ALA A 398 57.20 -19.91 -0.43
C ALA A 398 55.73 -19.60 -0.12
N MET A 399 54.95 -19.22 -1.15
CA MET A 399 53.50 -19.01 -1.00
C MET A 399 52.77 -20.31 -0.64
N GLN A 400 53.14 -21.42 -1.27
CA GLN A 400 52.58 -22.74 -0.99
C GLN A 400 52.89 -23.21 0.44
N ALA A 401 54.09 -22.94 0.97
CA ALA A 401 54.45 -23.25 2.36
C ALA A 401 53.54 -22.52 3.37
N MET A 402 53.01 -21.36 2.99
CA MET A 402 52.02 -20.58 3.77
C MET A 402 50.56 -20.95 3.45
N GLY A 403 50.32 -22.02 2.68
CA GLY A 403 48.99 -22.47 2.27
C GLY A 403 48.33 -21.65 1.15
N CYS A 404 49.06 -20.71 0.54
CA CYS A 404 48.56 -19.82 -0.50
C CYS A 404 48.98 -20.35 -1.88
N THR A 405 48.08 -21.03 -2.57
CA THR A 405 48.32 -21.52 -3.94
C THR A 405 47.32 -20.91 -4.91
N GLU A 406 47.63 -20.86 -6.21
CA GLU A 406 46.67 -20.40 -7.22
C GLU A 406 45.37 -21.20 -7.16
N GLN A 407 45.47 -22.49 -6.86
CA GLN A 407 44.32 -23.37 -6.73
C GLN A 407 43.40 -22.97 -5.57
N THR A 408 43.97 -22.67 -4.39
CA THR A 408 43.20 -22.32 -3.19
C THR A 408 42.73 -20.87 -3.18
N MET A 409 43.49 -19.97 -3.79
CA MET A 409 43.20 -18.52 -3.79
C MET A 409 42.34 -18.08 -4.97
N VAL A 410 42.48 -18.70 -6.15
CA VAL A 410 41.81 -18.26 -7.38
C VAL A 410 40.92 -19.35 -7.93
N THR A 411 41.46 -20.53 -8.24
CA THR A 411 40.75 -21.54 -9.03
C THR A 411 39.49 -22.07 -8.34
N ILE A 412 39.60 -22.55 -7.10
CA ILE A 412 38.46 -23.12 -6.37
C ILE A 412 37.38 -22.05 -6.11
N PRO A 413 37.69 -20.88 -5.52
CA PRO A 413 36.68 -19.84 -5.30
C PRO A 413 36.05 -19.32 -6.60
N SER A 414 36.83 -19.20 -7.69
CA SER A 414 36.30 -18.79 -8.99
C SER A 414 35.33 -19.81 -9.56
N GLN A 415 35.60 -21.11 -9.41
CA GLN A 415 34.67 -22.17 -9.81
C GLN A 415 33.36 -22.06 -9.02
N GLU A 416 33.41 -21.86 -7.70
CA GLU A 416 32.20 -21.68 -6.89
C GLU A 416 31.37 -20.45 -7.33
N PHE A 417 32.03 -19.34 -7.66
CA PHE A 417 31.35 -18.15 -8.17
C PHE A 417 30.78 -18.37 -9.58
N GLN A 418 31.47 -19.09 -10.45
CA GLN A 418 30.98 -19.46 -11.78
C GLN A 418 29.76 -20.39 -11.70
N GLU A 419 29.72 -21.34 -10.76
CA GLU A 419 28.55 -22.16 -10.51
C GLU A 419 27.34 -21.33 -10.07
N LYS A 420 27.54 -20.38 -9.15
CA LYS A 420 26.49 -19.44 -8.72
C LYS A 420 26.01 -18.53 -9.86
N LEU A 421 26.92 -18.07 -10.73
CA LEU A 421 26.58 -17.35 -11.96
C LEU A 421 25.71 -18.20 -12.90
N SER A 422 26.06 -19.48 -13.09
CA SER A 422 25.27 -20.39 -13.91
C SER A 422 23.85 -20.59 -13.36
N LEU A 423 23.70 -20.61 -12.04
CA LEU A 423 22.41 -20.73 -11.37
C LEU A 423 21.58 -19.46 -11.55
N ALA A 424 22.21 -18.29 -11.35
CA ALA A 424 21.63 -16.98 -11.61
C ALA A 424 21.07 -16.85 -13.04
N HIS A 425 21.85 -17.22 -14.06
CA HIS A 425 21.41 -17.21 -15.46
C HIS A 425 20.25 -18.17 -15.72
N ARG A 426 20.26 -19.38 -15.13
CA ARG A 426 19.16 -20.34 -15.23
C ARG A 426 17.87 -19.81 -14.62
N MET A 427 17.95 -19.15 -13.46
CA MET A 427 16.80 -18.52 -12.81
C MET A 427 16.22 -17.39 -13.66
N SER A 428 17.07 -16.52 -14.22
CA SER A 428 16.64 -15.46 -15.15
C SER A 428 15.98 -15.99 -16.41
N SER A 429 16.52 -17.04 -17.00
CA SER A 429 15.92 -17.66 -18.19
C SER A 429 14.52 -18.21 -17.90
N LYS A 430 14.34 -18.90 -16.77
CA LYS A 430 13.04 -19.42 -16.34
C LYS A 430 12.03 -18.30 -16.07
N PHE A 431 12.45 -17.25 -15.38
CA PHE A 431 11.59 -16.10 -15.08
C PHE A 431 11.18 -15.35 -16.35
N SER A 432 12.11 -15.16 -17.28
CA SER A 432 11.85 -14.53 -18.57
C SER A 432 10.85 -15.34 -19.41
N SER A 433 10.97 -16.68 -19.44
CA SER A 433 10.00 -17.55 -20.12
C SER A 433 8.60 -17.40 -19.52
N LEU A 434 8.49 -17.50 -18.19
CA LEU A 434 7.22 -17.34 -17.49
C LEU A 434 6.58 -15.98 -17.78
N THR A 435 7.38 -14.92 -17.75
CA THR A 435 6.92 -13.55 -18.06
C THR A 435 6.39 -13.46 -19.49
N LYS A 436 7.08 -14.07 -20.46
CA LYS A 436 6.64 -14.08 -21.87
C LYS A 436 5.32 -14.82 -22.02
N ASP A 437 5.17 -15.98 -21.38
CA ASP A 437 3.95 -16.79 -21.46
C ASP A 437 2.76 -16.03 -20.86
N ILE A 438 2.93 -15.43 -19.68
CA ILE A 438 1.89 -14.62 -19.03
C ILE A 438 1.56 -13.38 -19.88
N THR A 439 2.58 -12.67 -20.38
CA THR A 439 2.41 -11.47 -21.22
C THR A 439 1.66 -11.80 -22.52
N ALA A 440 1.99 -12.91 -23.17
CA ALA A 440 1.31 -13.36 -24.38
C ALA A 440 -0.17 -13.68 -24.09
N LYS A 441 -0.44 -14.44 -23.02
CA LYS A 441 -1.81 -14.81 -22.63
C LYS A 441 -2.68 -13.61 -22.27
N ILE A 442 -2.14 -12.64 -21.51
CA ILE A 442 -2.86 -11.41 -21.21
C ILE A 442 -3.04 -10.55 -22.48
N GLY A 443 -2.04 -10.48 -23.36
CA GLY A 443 -2.15 -9.79 -24.64
C GLY A 443 -3.25 -10.36 -25.54
N GLU A 444 -3.39 -11.69 -25.60
CA GLU A 444 -4.48 -12.37 -26.31
C GLU A 444 -5.86 -12.02 -25.74
N LEU A 445 -5.99 -11.91 -24.42
CA LEU A 445 -7.23 -11.50 -23.75
C LEU A 445 -7.58 -10.05 -24.11
N VAL A 446 -6.62 -9.13 -23.93
CA VAL A 446 -6.77 -7.71 -24.26
C VAL A 446 -7.18 -7.50 -25.73
N GLN A 447 -6.58 -8.21 -26.68
CA GLN A 447 -6.92 -8.09 -28.11
C GLN A 447 -8.32 -8.60 -28.41
N ARG A 448 -8.69 -9.76 -27.85
CA ARG A 448 -10.02 -10.35 -28.03
C ARG A 448 -11.11 -9.42 -27.49
N ASP A 449 -10.87 -8.80 -26.34
CA ASP A 449 -11.84 -7.90 -25.72
C ASP A 449 -11.95 -6.57 -26.48
N GLN A 450 -10.86 -6.07 -27.07
CA GLN A 450 -10.92 -4.96 -28.01
C GLN A 450 -11.76 -5.27 -29.25
N GLU A 451 -11.68 -6.50 -29.78
CA GLU A 451 -12.43 -6.92 -30.94
C GLU A 451 -13.93 -7.13 -30.63
N LEU A 452 -14.23 -7.75 -29.49
CA LEU A 452 -15.60 -7.89 -28.99
C LEU A 452 -16.26 -6.53 -28.72
N ALA A 453 -15.52 -5.58 -28.12
CA ALA A 453 -16.02 -4.23 -27.89
C ALA A 453 -16.35 -3.48 -29.20
N ARG A 454 -15.65 -3.78 -30.30
CA ARG A 454 -15.95 -3.22 -31.63
C ARG A 454 -17.13 -3.88 -32.33
N GLN A 455 -17.44 -5.14 -32.02
CA GLN A 455 -18.56 -5.87 -32.62
C GLN A 455 -19.91 -5.57 -31.97
N LEU A 456 -19.90 -5.05 -30.74
CA LEU A 456 -21.09 -4.72 -29.95
C LEU A 456 -21.41 -3.21 -29.93
N ALA A 457 -20.59 -2.39 -30.59
CA ALA A 457 -20.80 -0.96 -30.85
C ALA A 457 -21.37 -0.77 -32.26
#